data_AF-A0A7Y2CNR8-F1
#
_entry.id   AF-A0A7Y2CNR8-F1
#
_cell.length_a   1.000
_cell.length_b   1.000
_cell.length_c   1.000
_cell.angle_alpha   90.00
_cell.angle_beta   90.00
_cell.angle_gamma   90.00
#
_symmetry.space_group_name_H-M   'P 1'
#
loop_
_entity.id
_entity.type
_entity.pdbx_description
1 polymer ?
#
loop_
_entity_poly.entity_id
_entity_poly.type
_entity_poly.pdbx_seq_one_letter_code
_entity_poly.pdbx_strand_id
1 'polypeptide(L)'
;MDRDSQSVVRTICRQILRPLASMTLKCGMTWKEFSDLSKLVFVETATDEYGIRGRPTNVSRVSILTGISRKEVKRQRDLLATHEEPPTRKTNDATKVLSGWFQGPAYVDANLEPRVIPESGPAPSFEALCETYGGDVAVPTMLKELIKTNAVARTADGELRVLSRYYQPAVHDDENLMFAADRIYDVIRTMNNNVFLEEGGTLRFGGYADNDSIPVSVIPEFREYLDKRGQAFLEEVDDWLAARSGNNPGEATARVGISLFATQRENSKE
;
A
#
# COMPACT_ATOMS: atom_id res chain seq x y z
N MET A 1 -5.53 -20.99 21.47
CA MET A 1 -5.37 -19.54 21.68
C MET A 1 -6.48 -19.10 22.61
N ASP A 2 -6.15 -18.55 23.76
CA ASP A 2 -7.14 -17.98 24.67
C ASP A 2 -7.86 -16.79 24.00
N ARG A 3 -9.08 -16.47 24.42
CA ARG A 3 -9.86 -15.33 23.89
C ARG A 3 -9.07 -14.02 24.00
N ASP A 4 -8.26 -13.89 25.04
CA ASP A 4 -7.42 -12.74 25.29
C ASP A 4 -6.31 -12.58 24.23
N SER A 5 -5.62 -13.68 23.87
CA SER A 5 -4.59 -13.68 22.83
C SER A 5 -5.13 -13.36 21.43
N GLN A 6 -6.35 -13.80 21.10
CA GLN A 6 -6.99 -13.43 19.82
C GLN A 6 -7.32 -11.94 19.75
N SER A 7 -7.66 -11.32 20.89
CA SER A 7 -7.96 -9.90 20.97
C SER A 7 -6.70 -9.05 20.75
N VAL A 8 -5.57 -9.48 21.33
CA VAL A 8 -4.25 -8.84 21.16
C VAL A 8 -3.79 -8.92 19.72
N VAL A 9 -3.83 -10.11 19.09
CA VAL A 9 -3.43 -10.28 17.69
C VAL A 9 -4.27 -9.40 16.76
N ARG A 10 -5.60 -9.33 16.97
CA ARG A 10 -6.46 -8.43 16.19
C ARG A 10 -6.08 -6.96 16.34
N THR A 11 -5.72 -6.55 17.56
CA THR A 11 -5.29 -5.18 17.85
C THR A 11 -3.98 -4.85 17.14
N ILE A 12 -2.99 -5.73 17.22
CA ILE A 12 -1.70 -5.60 16.52
C ILE A 12 -1.92 -5.55 15.01
N CYS A 13 -2.69 -6.48 14.46
CA CYS A 13 -3.02 -6.50 13.03
C CYS A 13 -3.70 -5.21 12.59
N ARG A 14 -4.63 -4.66 13.38
CA ARG A 14 -5.29 -3.39 13.06
C ARG A 14 -4.29 -2.21 13.09
N GLN A 15 -3.36 -2.18 14.04
CA GLN A 15 -2.34 -1.14 14.13
C GLN A 15 -1.41 -1.14 12.91
N ILE A 16 -1.06 -2.32 12.39
CA ILE A 16 -0.21 -2.47 11.19
C ILE A 16 -1.01 -2.21 9.91
N LEU A 17 -2.23 -2.74 9.81
CA LEU A 17 -3.05 -2.61 8.60
C LEU A 17 -3.55 -1.18 8.37
N ARG A 18 -3.76 -0.38 9.42
CA ARG A 18 -4.25 1.00 9.26
C ARG A 18 -3.33 1.89 8.40
N PRO A 19 -2.01 2.03 8.68
CA PRO A 19 -1.12 2.80 7.82
C PRO A 19 -0.98 2.19 6.43
N LEU A 20 -0.95 0.85 6.30
CA LEU A 20 -0.91 0.19 5.00
C LEU A 20 -2.16 0.49 4.16
N ALA A 21 -3.36 0.38 4.75
CA ALA A 21 -4.61 0.72 4.10
C ALA A 21 -4.65 2.19 3.68
N SER A 22 -4.13 3.10 4.52
CA SER A 22 -4.01 4.51 4.12
C SER A 22 -3.09 4.70 2.93
N MET A 23 -1.97 3.98 2.86
CA MET A 23 -1.02 4.07 1.76
C MET A 23 -1.61 3.50 0.47
N THR A 24 -2.17 2.29 0.51
CA THR A 24 -2.76 1.64 -0.67
C THR A 24 -3.94 2.43 -1.22
N LEU A 25 -4.79 2.99 -0.35
CA LEU A 25 -5.87 3.89 -0.76
C LEU A 25 -5.35 5.17 -1.40
N LYS A 26 -4.24 5.76 -0.91
CA LYS A 26 -3.61 6.92 -1.55
C LYS A 26 -3.03 6.57 -2.93
N CYS A 27 -2.56 5.35 -3.11
CA CYS A 27 -2.10 4.82 -4.39
C CYS A 27 -3.25 4.40 -5.33
N GLY A 28 -4.52 4.53 -4.92
CA GLY A 28 -5.66 4.16 -5.77
C GLY A 28 -6.04 2.68 -5.76
N MET A 29 -5.39 1.86 -4.93
CA MET A 29 -5.75 0.45 -4.78
C MET A 29 -7.08 0.30 -4.05
N THR A 30 -8.00 -0.44 -4.64
CA THR A 30 -9.31 -0.75 -4.05
C THR A 30 -9.21 -1.84 -2.99
N TRP A 31 -10.22 -1.94 -2.11
CA TRP A 31 -10.34 -3.06 -1.16
C TRP A 31 -10.31 -4.42 -1.86
N LYS A 32 -10.93 -4.53 -3.04
CA LYS A 32 -10.98 -5.78 -3.78
C LYS A 32 -9.60 -6.22 -4.25
N GLU A 33 -8.84 -5.31 -4.84
CA GLU A 33 -7.47 -5.58 -5.27
C GLU A 33 -6.57 -5.95 -4.08
N PHE A 34 -6.65 -5.18 -3.00
CA PHE A 34 -5.91 -5.47 -1.77
C PHE A 34 -6.29 -6.85 -1.19
N SER A 35 -7.59 -7.19 -1.15
CA SER A 35 -8.07 -8.47 -0.63
C SER A 35 -7.61 -9.65 -1.50
N ASP A 36 -7.63 -9.50 -2.81
CA ASP A 36 -7.19 -10.55 -3.73
C ASP A 36 -5.66 -10.75 -3.66
N LEU A 37 -4.88 -9.67 -3.58
CA LEU A 37 -3.44 -9.74 -3.31
C LEU A 37 -3.14 -10.37 -1.94
N SER A 38 -3.90 -9.99 -0.91
CA SER A 38 -3.73 -10.57 0.43
C SER A 38 -3.98 -12.08 0.43
N LYS A 39 -5.00 -12.57 -0.29
CA LYS A 39 -5.24 -14.02 -0.42
C LYS A 39 -4.08 -14.73 -1.11
N LEU A 40 -3.54 -14.14 -2.18
CA LEU A 40 -2.38 -14.67 -2.89
C LEU A 40 -1.19 -14.83 -1.94
N VAL A 41 -0.81 -13.76 -1.23
CA VAL A 41 0.31 -13.75 -0.28
C VAL A 41 0.11 -14.72 0.88
N PHE A 42 -1.12 -14.86 1.42
CA PHE A 42 -1.42 -15.84 2.46
C PHE A 42 -1.24 -17.28 1.98
N VAL A 43 -1.66 -17.58 0.74
CA VAL A 43 -1.50 -18.90 0.13
C VAL A 43 -0.04 -19.21 -0.15
N GLU A 44 0.72 -18.24 -0.68
CA GLU A 44 2.16 -18.34 -0.92
C GLU A 44 2.92 -18.62 0.38
N THR A 45 2.75 -17.76 1.39
CA THR A 45 3.40 -17.89 2.71
C THR A 45 3.09 -19.25 3.36
N ALA A 46 1.82 -19.67 3.37
CA ALA A 46 1.42 -20.97 3.91
C ALA A 46 1.97 -22.16 3.12
N THR A 47 2.20 -21.97 1.81
CA THR A 47 2.76 -23.00 0.94
C THR A 47 4.25 -23.19 1.18
N ASP A 48 4.98 -22.09 1.35
CA ASP A 48 6.44 -22.08 1.39
C ASP A 48 7.00 -22.27 2.80
N GLU A 49 6.45 -21.57 3.80
CA GLU A 49 7.02 -21.55 5.16
C GLU A 49 6.59 -22.75 6.02
N TYR A 50 5.45 -23.38 5.72
CA TYR A 50 4.89 -24.49 6.51
C TYR A 50 5.09 -25.87 5.87
N GLY A 51 5.95 -25.93 4.85
CA GLY A 51 6.36 -27.15 4.18
C GLY A 51 7.09 -28.10 5.13
N ILE A 52 7.07 -29.40 4.83
CA ILE A 52 7.82 -30.41 5.60
C ILE A 52 8.95 -30.92 4.72
N ARG A 53 10.19 -30.93 5.26
CA ARG A 53 11.38 -31.49 4.60
C ARG A 53 11.65 -30.85 3.22
N GLY A 54 11.52 -29.53 3.13
CA GLY A 54 11.74 -28.78 1.88
C GLY A 54 10.68 -29.01 0.79
N ARG A 55 9.57 -29.69 1.10
CA ARG A 55 8.44 -29.84 0.18
C ARG A 55 7.35 -28.82 0.51
N PRO A 56 6.77 -28.16 -0.52
CA PRO A 56 5.65 -27.24 -0.32
C PRO A 56 4.49 -27.89 0.42
N THR A 57 3.77 -27.09 1.21
CA THR A 57 2.56 -27.52 1.89
C THR A 57 1.49 -27.95 0.87
N ASN A 58 0.83 -29.08 1.13
CA ASN A 58 -0.25 -29.54 0.27
C ASN A 58 -1.50 -28.63 0.42
N VAL A 59 -2.33 -28.59 -0.64
CA VAL A 59 -3.52 -27.72 -0.72
C VAL A 59 -4.46 -27.87 0.48
N SER A 60 -4.65 -29.09 0.99
CA SER A 60 -5.53 -29.34 2.13
C SER A 60 -5.00 -28.69 3.41
N ARG A 61 -3.70 -28.79 3.67
CA ARG A 61 -3.07 -28.18 4.85
C ARG A 61 -2.99 -26.66 4.72
N VAL A 62 -2.73 -26.12 3.52
CA VAL A 62 -2.83 -24.67 3.28
C VAL A 62 -4.25 -24.15 3.57
N SER A 63 -5.28 -24.88 3.14
CA SER A 63 -6.68 -24.53 3.41
C SER A 63 -7.00 -24.53 4.90
N ILE A 64 -6.46 -25.49 5.67
CA ILE A 64 -6.60 -25.54 7.13
C ILE A 64 -5.90 -24.35 7.81
N LEU A 65 -4.67 -24.03 7.41
CA LEU A 65 -3.87 -22.95 8.02
C LEU A 65 -4.46 -21.57 7.75
N THR A 66 -4.90 -21.33 6.51
CA THR A 66 -5.35 -20.01 6.04
C THR A 66 -6.85 -19.78 6.21
N GLY A 67 -7.64 -20.85 6.36
CA GLY A 67 -9.10 -20.80 6.27
C GLY A 67 -9.64 -20.55 4.87
N ILE A 68 -8.79 -20.45 3.85
CA ILE A 68 -9.18 -20.26 2.44
C ILE A 68 -9.63 -21.60 1.87
N SER A 69 -10.72 -21.62 1.08
CA SER A 69 -11.23 -22.85 0.49
C SER A 69 -10.21 -23.54 -0.42
N ARG A 70 -10.19 -24.87 -0.46
CA ARG A 70 -9.28 -25.65 -1.34
C ARG A 70 -9.34 -25.23 -2.82
N LYS A 71 -10.55 -24.91 -3.32
CA LYS A 71 -10.75 -24.42 -4.69
C LYS A 71 -10.01 -23.10 -4.93
N GLU A 72 -10.12 -22.18 -3.99
CA GLU A 72 -9.45 -20.88 -4.09
C GLU A 72 -7.94 -21.01 -3.87
N VAL A 73 -7.48 -21.82 -2.92
CA VAL A 73 -6.05 -22.13 -2.75
C VAL A 73 -5.43 -22.65 -4.05
N LYS A 74 -6.11 -23.59 -4.73
CA LYS A 74 -5.64 -24.09 -6.04
C LYS A 74 -5.53 -22.97 -7.06
N ARG A 75 -6.59 -22.15 -7.20
CA ARG A 75 -6.60 -21.00 -8.12
C ARG A 75 -5.45 -20.02 -7.85
N GLN A 76 -5.19 -19.69 -6.59
CA GLN A 76 -4.10 -18.78 -6.23
C GLN A 76 -2.72 -19.37 -6.54
N ARG A 77 -2.52 -20.68 -6.33
CA ARG A 77 -1.28 -21.37 -6.73
C ARG A 77 -1.08 -21.42 -8.25
N ASP A 78 -2.16 -21.62 -9.00
CA ASP A 78 -2.11 -21.60 -10.46
C ASP A 78 -1.69 -20.20 -10.96
N LEU A 79 -2.18 -19.11 -10.32
CA LEU A 79 -1.76 -17.74 -10.61
C LEU A 79 -0.28 -17.48 -10.26
N LEU A 80 0.21 -17.96 -9.11
CA LEU A 80 1.62 -17.85 -8.74
C LEU A 80 2.54 -18.54 -9.76
N ALA A 81 2.12 -19.71 -10.26
CA ALA A 81 2.90 -20.49 -11.21
C ALA A 81 3.00 -19.84 -12.61
N THR A 82 2.03 -19.03 -13.01
CA THR A 82 2.05 -18.38 -14.32
C THR A 82 2.84 -17.06 -14.33
N HIS A 83 3.22 -16.50 -13.17
CA HIS A 83 3.80 -15.16 -13.05
C HIS A 83 3.02 -14.07 -13.82
N GLU A 84 1.74 -14.31 -14.10
CA GLU A 84 0.90 -13.30 -14.72
C GLU A 84 0.58 -12.27 -13.64
N GLU A 85 1.14 -11.07 -13.79
CA GLU A 85 0.60 -9.92 -13.06
C GLU A 85 -0.89 -9.87 -13.36
N PRO A 86 -1.77 -9.93 -12.34
CA PRO A 86 -3.19 -9.83 -12.60
C PRO A 86 -3.40 -8.53 -13.38
N PRO A 87 -4.15 -8.56 -14.50
CA PRO A 87 -4.35 -7.37 -15.31
C PRO A 87 -4.80 -6.27 -14.35
N THR A 88 -4.08 -5.14 -14.34
CA THR A 88 -4.45 -3.99 -13.51
C THR A 88 -5.92 -3.74 -13.79
N ARG A 89 -6.79 -4.10 -12.86
CA ARG A 89 -8.21 -3.84 -12.99
C ARG A 89 -8.35 -2.36 -12.67
N LYS A 90 -7.88 -1.53 -13.60
CA LYS A 90 -8.28 -0.14 -13.73
C LYS A 90 -9.80 -0.19 -13.86
N THR A 91 -10.50 -0.11 -12.75
CA THR A 91 -11.66 0.75 -12.61
C THR A 91 -12.31 0.56 -11.24
N ASN A 92 -11.93 1.43 -10.30
CA ASN A 92 -12.94 1.93 -9.38
C ASN A 92 -14.00 2.71 -10.17
N ASP A 93 -15.20 2.87 -9.62
CA ASP A 93 -16.31 3.50 -10.36
C ASP A 93 -15.98 4.95 -10.78
N ALA A 94 -15.14 5.65 -10.02
CA ALA A 94 -14.60 6.96 -10.40
C ALA A 94 -13.81 6.92 -11.73
N THR A 95 -12.95 5.92 -11.94
CA THR A 95 -12.22 5.73 -13.20
C THR A 95 -13.16 5.38 -14.35
N LYS A 96 -14.28 4.69 -14.09
CA LYS A 96 -15.27 4.38 -15.14
C LYS A 96 -15.98 5.64 -15.58
N VAL A 97 -16.38 6.47 -14.61
CA VAL A 97 -16.98 7.79 -14.87
C VAL A 97 -16.01 8.64 -15.70
N LEU A 98 -14.74 8.77 -15.30
CA LEU A 98 -13.74 9.52 -16.05
C LEU A 98 -13.53 8.94 -17.47
N SER A 99 -13.40 7.62 -17.60
CA SER A 99 -13.24 6.97 -18.90
C SER A 99 -14.45 7.19 -19.81
N GLY A 100 -15.66 7.10 -19.25
CA GLY A 100 -16.91 7.38 -19.93
C GLY A 100 -16.98 8.83 -20.42
N TRP A 101 -16.44 9.79 -19.67
CA TRP A 101 -16.34 11.18 -20.11
C TRP A 101 -15.41 11.34 -21.32
N PHE A 102 -14.26 10.67 -21.30
CA PHE A 102 -13.25 10.78 -22.36
C PHE A 102 -13.56 9.97 -23.63
N GLN A 103 -14.51 9.05 -23.58
CA GLN A 103 -14.79 8.10 -24.67
C GLN A 103 -16.26 8.13 -25.12
N GLY A 104 -17.16 8.66 -24.29
CA GLY A 104 -18.59 8.69 -24.55
C GLY A 104 -18.91 9.63 -25.72
N PRO A 105 -19.63 9.17 -26.77
CA PRO A 105 -19.94 10.00 -27.94
C PRO A 105 -20.66 11.32 -27.63
N ALA A 106 -21.50 11.32 -26.58
CA ALA A 106 -22.18 12.54 -26.11
C ALA A 106 -21.28 13.49 -25.32
N TYR A 107 -20.14 13.00 -24.82
CA TYR A 107 -19.24 13.67 -23.89
C TYR A 107 -17.94 14.16 -24.54
N VAL A 108 -17.72 13.85 -25.83
CA VAL A 108 -16.57 14.33 -26.61
C VAL A 108 -17.01 15.24 -27.75
N ASP A 109 -16.16 16.18 -28.13
CA ASP A 109 -16.37 17.08 -29.25
C ASP A 109 -15.94 16.47 -30.60
N ALA A 110 -15.98 17.26 -31.67
CA ALA A 110 -15.58 16.80 -33.01
C ALA A 110 -14.09 16.42 -33.12
N ASN A 111 -13.25 16.87 -32.18
CA ASN A 111 -11.82 16.55 -32.11
C ASN A 111 -11.52 15.40 -31.15
N LEU A 112 -12.56 14.71 -30.62
CA LEU A 112 -12.46 13.68 -29.58
C LEU A 112 -11.93 14.21 -28.24
N GLU A 113 -12.06 15.51 -27.99
CA GLU A 113 -11.71 16.12 -26.71
C GLU A 113 -12.93 16.16 -25.78
N PRO A 114 -12.75 15.98 -24.45
CA PRO A 114 -13.86 16.01 -23.51
C PRO A 114 -14.57 17.36 -23.48
N ARG A 115 -15.90 17.33 -23.53
CA ARG A 115 -16.74 18.50 -23.36
C ARG A 115 -16.73 18.96 -21.90
N VAL A 116 -16.87 20.27 -21.72
CA VAL A 116 -17.34 20.84 -20.46
C VAL A 116 -18.83 20.51 -20.35
N ILE A 117 -19.27 20.02 -19.19
CA ILE A 117 -20.65 19.55 -18.98
C ILE A 117 -21.24 20.14 -17.69
N PRO A 118 -22.57 20.36 -17.62
CA PRO A 118 -23.24 20.73 -16.38
C PRO A 118 -23.16 19.63 -15.33
N GLU A 119 -23.27 20.00 -14.06
CA GLU A 119 -23.28 19.07 -12.93
C GLU A 119 -24.51 18.14 -12.94
N SER A 120 -25.68 18.67 -13.29
CA SER A 120 -26.98 17.98 -13.21
C SER A 120 -27.78 18.11 -14.50
N GLY A 121 -28.75 17.21 -14.70
CA GLY A 121 -29.66 17.20 -15.85
C GLY A 121 -29.47 16.01 -16.80
N PRO A 122 -30.11 16.00 -17.98
CA PRO A 122 -29.95 14.93 -18.96
C PRO A 122 -28.55 14.95 -19.59
N ALA A 123 -28.15 13.83 -20.20
CA ALA A 123 -26.87 13.74 -20.90
C ALA A 123 -26.76 14.80 -22.03
N PRO A 124 -25.59 15.45 -22.19
CA PRO A 124 -24.35 15.26 -21.43
C PRO A 124 -24.32 16.08 -20.12
N SER A 125 -24.34 15.38 -18.98
CA SER A 125 -24.23 15.96 -17.63
C SER A 125 -23.42 15.03 -16.74
N PHE A 126 -22.85 15.53 -15.65
CA PHE A 126 -22.11 14.70 -14.71
C PHE A 126 -23.02 13.70 -13.97
N GLU A 127 -24.24 14.11 -13.65
CA GLU A 127 -25.30 13.26 -13.09
C GLU A 127 -25.58 12.03 -13.98
N ALA A 128 -25.90 12.24 -15.27
CA ALA A 128 -26.18 11.15 -16.21
C ALA A 128 -24.95 10.23 -16.44
N LEU A 129 -23.74 10.80 -16.36
CA LEU A 129 -22.50 10.04 -16.45
C LEU A 129 -22.30 9.13 -15.23
N CYS A 130 -22.62 9.63 -14.02
CA CYS A 130 -22.59 8.84 -12.79
C CYS A 130 -23.69 7.77 -12.74
N GLU A 131 -24.89 8.05 -13.25
CA GLU A 131 -25.94 7.03 -13.37
C GLU A 131 -25.52 5.86 -14.28
N THR A 132 -24.74 6.15 -15.32
CA THR A 132 -24.26 5.15 -16.27
C THR A 132 -23.05 4.37 -15.74
N TYR A 133 -22.10 5.04 -15.09
CA TYR A 133 -20.77 4.47 -14.79
C TYR A 133 -20.38 4.48 -13.30
N GLY A 134 -21.08 5.24 -12.47
CA GLY A 134 -20.74 5.54 -11.07
C GLY A 134 -21.10 4.46 -10.05
N GLY A 135 -21.76 3.38 -10.48
CA GLY A 135 -22.15 2.28 -9.61
C GLY A 135 -23.10 2.75 -8.50
N ASP A 136 -22.83 2.33 -7.26
CA ASP A 136 -23.66 2.66 -6.08
C ASP A 136 -23.23 3.96 -5.37
N VAL A 137 -22.26 4.71 -5.92
CA VAL A 137 -21.75 5.93 -5.31
C VAL A 137 -22.67 7.10 -5.63
N ALA A 138 -23.19 7.78 -4.61
CA ALA A 138 -24.01 8.97 -4.79
C ALA A 138 -23.26 10.07 -5.57
N VAL A 139 -23.94 10.70 -6.54
CA VAL A 139 -23.39 11.72 -7.45
C VAL A 139 -22.61 12.82 -6.70
N PRO A 140 -23.11 13.43 -5.61
CA PRO A 140 -22.38 14.48 -4.91
C PRO A 140 -21.08 13.97 -4.26
N THR A 141 -21.09 12.73 -3.77
CA THR A 141 -19.91 12.08 -3.17
C THR A 141 -18.85 11.81 -4.24
N MET A 142 -19.26 11.30 -5.40
CA MET A 142 -18.37 11.08 -6.54
C MET A 142 -17.72 12.39 -6.99
N LEU A 143 -18.52 13.44 -7.20
CA LEU A 143 -18.03 14.74 -7.64
C LEU A 143 -17.02 15.33 -6.64
N LYS A 144 -17.35 15.29 -5.35
CA LYS A 144 -16.48 15.79 -4.29
C LYS A 144 -15.12 15.10 -4.29
N GLU A 145 -15.10 13.78 -4.47
CA GLU A 145 -13.84 13.03 -4.50
C GLU A 145 -13.03 13.32 -5.78
N LEU A 146 -13.68 13.41 -6.94
CA LEU A 146 -13.00 13.75 -8.21
C LEU A 146 -12.42 15.17 -8.22
N ILE A 147 -13.08 16.13 -7.58
CA ILE A 147 -12.55 17.49 -7.41
C ILE A 147 -11.37 17.49 -6.44
N LYS A 148 -11.49 16.79 -5.30
CA LYS A 148 -10.45 16.70 -4.29
C LYS A 148 -9.14 16.11 -4.83
N THR A 149 -9.23 15.19 -5.80
CA THR A 149 -8.06 14.57 -6.45
C THR A 149 -7.61 15.31 -7.72
N ASN A 150 -8.20 16.47 -8.01
CA ASN A 150 -7.91 17.28 -9.20
C ASN A 150 -8.14 16.52 -10.52
N ALA A 151 -9.02 15.51 -10.52
CA ALA A 151 -9.44 14.79 -11.71
C ALA A 151 -10.56 15.51 -12.47
N VAL A 152 -11.32 16.36 -11.78
CA VAL A 152 -12.36 17.25 -12.31
C VAL A 152 -12.22 18.62 -11.68
N ALA A 153 -12.48 19.69 -12.44
CA ALA A 153 -12.53 21.04 -11.92
C ALA A 153 -13.83 21.74 -12.31
N ARG A 154 -14.26 22.68 -11.47
CA ARG A 154 -15.34 23.62 -11.80
C ARG A 154 -14.77 24.75 -12.66
N THR A 155 -15.46 25.07 -13.76
CA THR A 155 -15.15 26.23 -14.60
C THR A 155 -15.68 27.52 -13.94
N ALA A 156 -15.30 28.68 -14.49
CA ALA A 156 -15.80 29.97 -14.02
C ALA A 156 -17.33 30.09 -14.14
N ASP A 157 -17.93 29.41 -15.13
CA ASP A 157 -19.37 29.41 -15.39
C ASP A 157 -20.13 28.38 -14.55
N GLY A 158 -19.44 27.67 -13.64
CA GLY A 158 -20.04 26.68 -12.74
C GLY A 158 -20.21 25.28 -13.34
N GLU A 159 -19.85 25.09 -14.61
CA GLU A 159 -19.82 23.78 -15.27
C GLU A 159 -18.57 22.97 -14.86
N LEU A 160 -18.48 21.72 -15.31
CA LEU A 160 -17.42 20.80 -14.94
C LEU A 160 -16.55 20.47 -16.15
N ARG A 161 -15.23 20.52 -15.94
CA ARG A 161 -14.21 20.06 -16.89
C ARG A 161 -13.45 18.89 -16.30
N VAL A 162 -13.31 17.82 -17.07
CA VAL A 162 -12.43 16.69 -16.71
C VAL A 162 -10.97 17.03 -17.00
N LEU A 163 -10.08 16.67 -16.08
CA LEU A 163 -8.64 16.94 -16.12
C LEU A 163 -7.79 15.68 -16.27
N SER A 164 -8.28 14.53 -15.81
CA SER A 164 -7.56 13.26 -15.84
C SER A 164 -8.43 12.12 -16.35
N ARG A 165 -7.85 11.25 -17.19
CA ARG A 165 -8.49 10.01 -17.70
C ARG A 165 -8.65 8.95 -16.61
N TYR A 166 -7.84 9.02 -15.56
CA TYR A 166 -7.80 8.02 -14.50
C TYR A 166 -7.95 8.67 -13.13
N TYR A 167 -8.62 7.98 -12.22
CA TYR A 167 -8.71 8.42 -10.85
C TYR A 167 -7.44 8.03 -10.10
N GLN A 168 -6.73 9.03 -9.57
CA GLN A 168 -5.53 8.84 -8.76
C GLN A 168 -5.67 9.66 -7.47
N PRO A 169 -5.80 9.04 -6.29
CA PRO A 169 -6.06 9.74 -5.03
C PRO A 169 -4.96 10.69 -4.56
N ALA A 170 -3.72 10.44 -4.96
CA ALA A 170 -2.58 11.29 -4.67
C ALA A 170 -1.53 11.16 -5.79
N VAL A 171 -0.89 12.28 -6.14
CA VAL A 171 0.37 12.25 -6.89
C VAL A 171 1.45 11.74 -5.93
N HIS A 172 2.15 10.71 -6.34
CA HIS A 172 3.23 10.09 -5.60
C HIS A 172 4.38 9.80 -6.55
N ASP A 173 5.58 9.80 -6.01
CA ASP A 173 6.77 9.36 -6.72
C ASP A 173 6.96 7.85 -6.49
N ASP A 174 7.01 7.10 -7.58
CA ASP A 174 7.09 5.64 -7.56
C ASP A 174 8.41 5.16 -6.91
N GLU A 175 9.50 5.91 -7.06
CA GLU A 175 10.78 5.60 -6.41
C GLU A 175 10.66 5.74 -4.89
N ASN A 176 10.06 6.83 -4.42
CA ASN A 176 9.77 7.03 -3.00
C ASN A 176 8.83 5.97 -2.42
N LEU A 177 7.84 5.51 -3.19
CA LEU A 177 6.95 4.42 -2.75
C LEU A 177 7.69 3.08 -2.65
N MET A 178 8.53 2.75 -3.63
CA MET A 178 9.35 1.54 -3.59
C MET A 178 10.31 1.56 -2.41
N PHE A 179 10.92 2.72 -2.15
CA PHE A 179 11.79 2.91 -1.00
C PHE A 179 11.05 2.76 0.34
N ALA A 180 9.82 3.26 0.44
CA ALA A 180 8.97 3.05 1.61
C ALA A 180 8.61 1.56 1.78
N ALA A 181 8.32 0.85 0.69
CA ALA A 181 8.00 -0.58 0.71
C ALA A 181 9.18 -1.42 1.20
N ASP A 182 10.40 -1.17 0.70
CA ASP A 182 11.63 -1.83 1.15
C ASP A 182 11.84 -1.69 2.65
N ARG A 183 11.62 -0.49 3.19
CA ARG A 183 11.77 -0.23 4.63
C ARG A 183 10.72 -0.91 5.48
N ILE A 184 9.46 -0.91 5.04
CA ILE A 184 8.37 -1.63 5.72
C ILE A 184 8.69 -3.13 5.74
N TYR A 185 9.15 -3.68 4.61
CA TYR A 185 9.54 -5.07 4.49
C TYR A 185 10.65 -5.43 5.50
N ASP A 186 11.74 -4.65 5.54
CA ASP A 186 12.88 -4.93 6.41
C ASP A 186 12.50 -4.85 7.90
N VAL A 187 11.68 -3.87 8.29
CA VAL A 187 11.19 -3.72 9.67
C VAL A 187 10.31 -4.91 10.05
N ILE A 188 9.30 -5.25 9.23
CA ILE A 188 8.38 -6.36 9.53
C ILE A 188 9.16 -7.68 9.60
N ARG A 189 10.08 -7.93 8.67
CA ARG A 189 10.87 -9.16 8.63
C ARG A 189 11.81 -9.28 9.85
N THR A 190 12.40 -8.17 10.27
CA THR A 190 13.25 -8.11 11.48
C THR A 190 12.45 -8.39 12.74
N MET A 191 11.29 -7.76 12.88
CA MET A 191 10.39 -7.99 14.01
C MET A 191 9.87 -9.44 14.02
N ASN A 192 9.49 -10.00 12.88
CA ASN A 192 9.04 -11.39 12.77
C ASN A 192 10.14 -12.37 13.22
N ASN A 193 11.37 -12.19 12.75
CA ASN A 193 12.53 -13.00 13.17
C ASN A 193 12.76 -12.95 14.68
N ASN A 194 12.69 -11.76 15.28
CA ASN A 194 13.03 -11.58 16.69
C ASN A 194 11.89 -12.04 17.62
N VAL A 195 10.63 -11.84 17.24
CA VAL A 195 9.46 -12.25 18.03
C VAL A 195 9.29 -13.77 18.04
N PHE A 196 9.54 -14.43 16.91
CA PHE A 196 9.38 -15.87 16.75
C PHE A 196 10.72 -16.60 16.67
N LEU A 197 11.76 -16.06 17.30
CA LEU A 197 13.10 -16.63 17.27
C LEU A 197 13.09 -18.06 17.85
N GLU A 198 13.49 -19.03 17.05
CA GLU A 198 13.65 -20.42 17.50
C GLU A 198 14.88 -20.56 18.40
N GLU A 199 14.91 -21.62 19.21
CA GLU A 199 15.99 -21.91 20.14
C GLU A 199 17.33 -22.08 19.37
N GLY A 200 18.34 -21.27 19.70
CA GLY A 200 19.61 -21.21 18.97
C GLY A 200 19.65 -20.26 17.76
N GLY A 201 18.56 -19.55 17.47
CA GLY A 201 18.50 -18.51 16.44
C GLY A 201 19.32 -17.25 16.76
N THR A 202 19.64 -16.46 15.73
CA THR A 202 20.34 -15.17 15.89
C THR A 202 19.35 -14.00 15.80
N LEU A 203 19.39 -13.12 16.81
CA LEU A 203 18.63 -11.88 16.78
C LEU A 203 19.17 -10.94 15.70
N ARG A 204 18.25 -10.37 14.94
CA ARG A 204 18.57 -9.24 14.05
C ARG A 204 18.57 -7.97 14.87
N PHE A 205 19.49 -7.07 14.56
CA PHE A 205 19.54 -5.78 15.24
C PHE A 205 18.24 -5.00 15.00
N GLY A 206 17.58 -4.61 16.10
CA GLY A 206 16.30 -3.90 16.10
C GLY A 206 16.18 -3.02 17.35
N GLY A 207 17.07 -2.02 17.46
CA GLY A 207 17.06 -1.07 18.57
C GLY A 207 15.97 -0.01 18.43
N TYR A 208 15.37 0.38 19.55
CA TYR A 208 14.46 1.52 19.64
C TYR A 208 14.77 2.28 20.93
N ALA A 209 14.66 3.61 20.89
CA ALA A 209 14.82 4.49 22.03
C ALA A 209 13.66 5.48 22.04
N ASP A 210 12.83 5.42 23.07
CA ASP A 210 11.71 6.32 23.26
C ASP A 210 11.58 6.80 24.71
N ASN A 211 10.80 7.87 24.85
CA ASN A 211 10.38 8.43 26.11
C ASN A 211 9.02 9.10 25.88
N ASP A 212 8.02 8.69 26.65
CA ASP A 212 6.63 9.16 26.55
C ASP A 212 6.41 10.52 27.24
N SER A 213 7.43 11.01 27.94
CA SER A 213 7.38 12.17 28.84
C SER A 213 8.29 13.31 28.36
N ILE A 214 8.33 13.56 27.05
CA ILE A 214 9.11 14.63 26.43
C ILE A 214 8.24 15.88 26.23
N PRO A 215 8.65 17.07 26.75
CA PRO A 215 7.94 18.32 26.50
C PRO A 215 7.85 18.64 24.99
N VAL A 216 6.66 19.03 24.52
CA VAL A 216 6.45 19.39 23.10
C VAL A 216 7.39 20.51 22.64
N SER A 217 7.80 21.39 23.56
CA SER A 217 8.71 22.50 23.28
C SER A 217 10.13 22.07 22.86
N VAL A 218 10.58 20.86 23.22
CA VAL A 218 11.94 20.38 22.86
C VAL A 218 11.97 19.55 21.57
N ILE A 219 10.81 19.31 20.94
CA ILE A 219 10.74 18.56 19.68
C ILE A 219 11.58 19.18 18.56
N PRO A 220 11.63 20.52 18.36
CA PRO A 220 12.51 21.12 17.36
C PRO A 220 14.00 20.82 17.60
N GLU A 221 14.45 20.88 18.85
CA GLU A 221 15.84 20.55 19.23
C GLU A 221 16.16 19.08 18.96
N PHE A 222 15.25 18.17 19.30
CA PHE A 222 15.39 16.75 19.01
C PHE A 222 15.51 16.46 17.51
N ARG A 223 14.76 17.18 16.67
CA ARG A 223 14.86 17.06 15.20
C ARG A 223 16.24 17.49 14.70
N GLU A 224 16.75 18.63 15.15
CA GLU A 224 18.10 19.09 14.78
C GLU A 224 19.19 18.11 15.24
N TYR A 225 19.05 17.56 16.45
CA TYR A 225 19.94 16.52 16.96
C TYR A 225 19.93 15.27 16.05
N LEU A 226 18.75 14.78 15.69
CA LEU A 226 18.59 13.60 14.83
C LEU A 226 19.09 13.86 13.40
N ASP A 227 18.82 15.01 12.81
CA ASP A 227 19.30 15.34 11.47
C ASP A 227 20.83 15.30 11.44
N LYS A 228 21.49 15.89 12.43
CA LYS A 228 22.96 15.91 12.51
C LYS A 228 23.56 14.53 12.81
N ARG A 229 23.06 13.83 13.83
CA ARG A 229 23.65 12.57 14.29
C ARG A 229 23.23 11.39 13.43
N GLY A 230 21.98 11.38 12.98
CA GLY A 230 21.44 10.38 12.08
C GLY A 230 22.13 10.41 10.72
N GLN A 231 22.31 11.60 10.13
CA GLN A 231 23.03 11.74 8.86
C GLN A 231 24.48 11.26 8.99
N ALA A 232 25.22 11.72 10.02
CA ALA A 232 26.59 11.30 10.23
C ALA A 232 26.74 9.77 10.38
N PHE A 233 25.78 9.13 11.04
CA PHE A 233 25.75 7.66 11.18
C PHE A 233 25.45 6.95 9.85
N LEU A 234 24.52 7.48 9.05
CA LEU A 234 24.23 6.91 7.73
C LEU A 234 25.44 7.02 6.79
N GLU A 235 26.15 8.15 6.82
CA GLU A 235 27.40 8.35 6.08
C GLU A 235 28.50 7.37 6.52
N GLU A 236 28.67 7.16 7.82
CA GLU A 236 29.62 6.17 8.35
C GLU A 236 29.32 4.74 7.86
N VAL A 237 28.04 4.37 7.83
CA VAL A 237 27.62 3.05 7.34
C VAL A 237 27.81 2.94 5.83
N ASP A 238 27.48 3.99 5.07
CA ASP A 238 27.69 4.02 3.61
C ASP A 238 29.17 3.86 3.26
N ASP A 239 30.05 4.61 3.92
CA ASP A 239 31.51 4.48 3.76
C ASP A 239 31.98 3.05 4.05
N TRP A 240 31.45 2.43 5.12
CA TRP A 240 31.78 1.06 5.49
C TRP A 240 31.34 0.04 4.43
N LEU A 241 30.13 0.22 3.89
CA LEU A 241 29.54 -0.63 2.84
C LEU A 241 30.30 -0.47 1.53
N ALA A 242 30.55 0.75 1.09
CA ALA A 242 31.26 1.05 -0.14
C ALA A 242 32.67 0.45 -0.13
N ALA A 243 33.42 0.62 0.97
CA ALA A 243 34.76 0.06 1.15
C ALA A 243 34.83 -1.48 1.10
N ARG A 244 33.69 -2.17 1.26
CA ARG A 244 33.59 -3.64 1.30
C ARG A 244 32.70 -4.21 0.20
N SER A 245 32.18 -3.36 -0.67
CA SER A 245 31.43 -3.78 -1.85
C SER A 245 32.36 -4.50 -2.82
N GLY A 246 31.89 -5.58 -3.42
CA GLY A 246 32.69 -6.39 -4.33
C GLY A 246 31.89 -7.55 -4.92
N ASN A 247 32.39 -8.12 -6.01
CA ASN A 247 31.80 -9.29 -6.65
C ASN A 247 32.87 -10.38 -6.76
N ASN A 248 33.13 -11.05 -5.62
CA ASN A 248 34.10 -12.13 -5.55
C ASN A 248 33.58 -13.37 -6.29
N PRO A 249 34.32 -13.91 -7.27
CA PRO A 249 33.87 -15.08 -8.03
C PRO A 249 33.61 -16.28 -7.11
N GLY A 250 32.39 -16.82 -7.15
CA GLY A 250 31.98 -17.99 -6.36
C GLY A 250 31.46 -17.67 -4.96
N GLU A 251 31.45 -16.40 -4.54
CA GLU A 251 30.85 -15.97 -3.27
C GLU A 251 29.44 -15.43 -3.48
N ALA A 252 28.50 -15.82 -2.61
CA ALA A 252 27.15 -15.29 -2.65
C ALA A 252 27.12 -13.85 -2.13
N THR A 253 26.45 -12.96 -2.84
CA THR A 253 26.24 -11.58 -2.38
C THR A 253 24.95 -11.47 -1.57
N ALA A 254 24.93 -10.54 -0.62
CA ALA A 254 23.76 -10.22 0.18
C ALA A 254 23.51 -8.71 0.16
N ARG A 255 22.23 -8.31 0.14
CA ARG A 255 21.84 -6.92 0.40
C ARG A 255 21.86 -6.69 1.91
N VAL A 256 22.68 -5.75 2.37
CA VAL A 256 22.78 -5.33 3.76
C VAL A 256 22.73 -3.81 3.85
N GLY A 257 22.11 -3.28 4.90
CA GLY A 257 21.95 -1.84 5.09
C GLY A 257 21.20 -1.54 6.37
N ILE A 258 21.15 -0.26 6.74
CA ILE A 258 20.40 0.23 7.89
C ILE A 258 19.41 1.31 7.46
N SER A 259 18.24 1.31 8.07
CA SER A 259 17.25 2.37 7.91
C SER A 259 17.01 3.04 9.25
N LEU A 260 17.18 4.36 9.28
CA LEU A 260 16.89 5.19 10.44
C LEU A 260 15.60 5.98 10.19
N PHE A 261 14.71 6.00 11.18
CA PHE A 261 13.50 6.81 11.14
C PHE A 261 13.19 7.34 12.54
N ALA A 262 12.78 8.60 12.60
CA ALA A 262 12.27 9.21 13.82
C ALA A 262 10.78 8.94 13.95
N THR A 263 10.31 8.67 15.16
CA THR A 263 8.87 8.54 15.45
C THR A 263 8.43 9.68 16.36
N GLN A 264 7.24 10.22 16.09
CA GLN A 264 6.55 11.15 16.98
C GLN A 264 5.09 10.69 17.08
N ARG A 265 4.60 10.50 18.30
CA ARG A 265 3.21 10.15 18.57
C ARG A 265 2.65 11.16 19.56
N GLU A 266 1.45 11.66 19.31
CA GLU A 266 0.73 12.44 20.31
C GLU A 266 0.17 11.46 21.34
N ASN A 267 0.46 11.70 22.62
CA ASN A 267 -0.24 11.01 23.69
C ASN A 267 -1.71 11.46 23.65
N SER A 268 -2.63 10.50 23.70
CA SER A 268 -4.05 10.79 23.87
C SER A 268 -4.19 11.75 25.06
N LYS A 269 -4.92 12.87 24.89
CA LYS A 269 -5.39 13.61 26.06
C LYS A 269 -6.28 12.65 26.85
N GLU A 270 -5.89 12.37 28.10
CA GLU A 270 -6.76 11.70 29.07
C GLU A 270 -8.08 12.45 29.23
#